data_AF-A0A6B9CJ02-F1
#
_entry.id   AF-A0A6B9CJ02-F1
#
_cell.length_a   1.000
_cell.length_b   1.000
_cell.length_c   1.000
_cell.angle_alpha   90.00
_cell.angle_beta   90.00
_cell.angle_gamma   90.00
#
_symmetry.space_group_name_H-M   'P 1'
#
loop_
_entity.id
_entity.type
_entity.pdbx_description
1 polymer ?
#
loop_
_entity_poly.entity_id
_entity_poly.type
_entity_poly.pdbx_seq_one_letter_code
_entity_poly.pdbx_strand_id
1 'polypeptide(L)'
;AEQNVLRYWIGLVLCNALMNILNPIIGDNPDNNLIIQSWIPCDRRVSSCFWIIYSQQVVSWIAATITNVAAGTIILNFIERICSHIRIFQHRLTSLPNLVR
;
A
#
# COMPACT_ATOMS: atom_id res chain seq x y z
N ALA A 1 -1.76 0.51 -23.42
CA ALA A 1 -2.28 1.81 -22.90
C ALA A 1 -2.45 1.76 -21.38
N GLU A 2 -3.15 0.76 -20.86
CA GLU A 2 -3.48 0.63 -19.42
C GLU A 2 -2.26 0.57 -18.48
N GLN A 3 -1.19 -0.13 -18.87
CA GLN A 3 0.06 -0.15 -18.08
C GLN A 3 0.69 1.24 -17.88
N ASN A 4 0.64 2.09 -18.91
CA ASN A 4 1.22 3.43 -18.86
C ASN A 4 0.36 4.36 -18.00
N VAL A 5 -0.96 4.18 -18.08
CA VAL A 5 -1.93 4.87 -17.22
C VAL A 5 -1.70 4.47 -15.76
N LEU A 6 -1.60 3.17 -15.46
CA LEU A 6 -1.32 2.69 -14.10
C LEU A 6 -0.01 3.24 -13.53
N ARG A 7 1.06 3.27 -14.34
CA ARG A 7 2.35 3.87 -13.94
C ARG A 7 2.23 5.35 -13.60
N TYR A 8 1.46 6.10 -14.39
CA TYR A 8 1.22 7.51 -14.13
C TYR A 8 0.43 7.73 -12.84
N TRP A 9 -0.65 6.96 -12.62
CA TRP A 9 -1.45 7.03 -11.39
C TRP A 9 -0.65 6.71 -10.14
N ILE A 10 0.17 5.66 -10.18
CA ILE A 10 1.06 5.30 -9.06
C ILE A 10 2.07 6.42 -8.79
N GLY A 11 2.68 6.99 -9.84
CA GLY A 11 3.60 8.12 -9.71
C GLY A 11 2.94 9.35 -9.09
N LEU A 12 1.73 9.70 -9.51
CA LEU A 12 0.99 10.84 -8.97
C LEU A 12 0.65 10.66 -7.48
N VAL A 13 0.18 9.47 -7.10
CA VAL A 13 -0.13 9.13 -5.70
C VAL A 13 1.12 9.20 -4.83
N LEU A 14 2.25 8.68 -5.32
CA LEU A 14 3.54 8.76 -4.61
C LEU A 14 4.02 10.21 -4.46
N CYS A 15 3.89 11.04 -5.49
CA CYS A 15 4.22 12.46 -5.38
C CYS A 15 3.33 13.18 -4.36
N ASN A 16 2.01 12.95 -4.38
CA ASN A 16 1.09 13.57 -3.43
C ASN A 16 1.35 13.12 -1.98
N ALA A 17 1.67 11.84 -1.79
CA ALA A 17 2.10 11.27 -0.53
C ALA A 17 3.35 11.96 0.03
N LEU A 18 4.39 12.09 -0.80
CA LEU A 18 5.63 12.76 -0.42
C LEU A 18 5.38 14.23 -0.07
N MET A 19 4.55 14.93 -0.84
CA MET A 19 4.21 16.32 -0.55
C MET A 19 3.45 16.47 0.77
N ASN A 20 2.55 15.56 1.12
CA ASN A 20 1.88 15.57 2.43
C ASN A 20 2.86 15.34 3.60
N ILE A 21 3.84 14.46 3.44
CA ILE A 21 4.88 14.20 4.45
C ILE A 21 5.88 15.37 4.55
N LEU A 22 6.12 16.08 3.46
CA LEU A 22 7.02 17.24 3.45
C LEU A 22 6.32 18.53 3.88
N ASN A 23 4.99 18.56 3.88
CA ASN A 23 4.20 19.74 4.23
C ASN A 23 4.58 20.40 5.58
N PRO A 24 4.73 19.67 6.70
CA PRO A 24 5.14 20.27 7.97
C PRO A 24 6.62 20.66 8.04
N ILE A 25 7.43 20.30 7.03
CA ILE A 25 8.87 20.64 6.93
C ILE A 25 9.07 21.89 6.07
N ILE A 26 8.26 22.03 5.00
CA ILE A 26 8.36 23.14 4.03
C ILE A 26 7.54 24.35 4.47
N GLY A 27 6.36 24.12 5.06
CA GLY A 27 5.51 25.18 5.58
C GLY A 27 5.79 25.44 7.06
N ASP A 28 5.94 26.71 7.44
CA ASP A 28 5.92 27.13 8.85
C ASP A 28 4.61 26.62 9.44
N ASN A 29 4.67 25.71 10.41
CA ASN A 29 3.50 25.04 11.00
C ASN A 29 3.28 25.59 12.41
N PRO A 30 2.75 26.82 12.56
CA PRO A 30 2.64 27.50 13.86
C PRO A 30 1.78 26.74 14.87
N ASP A 31 0.88 25.87 14.39
CA ASP A 31 -0.06 25.09 15.22
C ASP A 31 0.40 23.64 15.48
N ASN A 32 1.58 23.23 14.99
CA ASN A 32 2.07 21.84 15.08
C ASN A 32 0.99 20.82 14.65
N ASN A 33 0.29 21.09 13.54
CA ASN A 33 -0.79 20.24 13.08
C ASN A 33 -0.23 18.89 12.58
N LEU A 34 -0.63 17.78 13.21
CA LEU A 34 -0.28 16.43 12.78
C LEU A 34 -1.13 16.00 11.58
N ILE A 35 -0.58 15.08 10.77
CA ILE A 35 -1.27 14.44 9.62
C ILE A 35 -2.62 13.85 10.03
N ILE A 36 -2.69 13.28 11.24
CA ILE A 36 -3.91 12.74 11.84
C ILE A 36 -4.09 13.43 13.19
N GLN A 37 -5.20 14.14 13.35
CA GLN A 37 -5.60 14.71 14.63
C GLN A 37 -6.00 13.58 15.58
N SER A 38 -5.05 13.11 16.37
CA SER A 38 -5.26 12.11 17.42
C SER A 38 -4.94 12.70 18.79
N TRP A 39 -5.58 12.17 19.82
CA TRP A 39 -5.27 12.50 21.20
C TRP A 39 -3.89 11.93 21.56
N ILE A 40 -2.96 12.77 21.99
CA ILE A 40 -1.58 12.40 22.27
C ILE A 40 -1.29 12.72 23.75
N PRO A 41 -0.65 11.82 24.51
CA PRO A 41 -0.36 12.06 25.93
C PRO A 41 0.76 13.08 26.18
N CYS A 42 1.42 13.57 25.14
CA CYS A 42 2.46 14.59 25.21
C CYS A 42 1.92 15.98 24.91
N ASP A 43 2.48 16.98 25.59
CA ASP A 43 2.32 18.37 25.20
C ASP A 43 2.92 18.64 23.82
N ARG A 44 2.06 19.05 22.88
CA ARG A 44 2.41 19.40 21.48
C ARG A 44 3.39 20.58 21.38
N ARG A 45 3.60 21.33 22.48
CA ARG A 45 4.57 22.43 22.58
C ARG A 45 6.03 21.94 22.65
N VAL A 46 6.26 20.70 23.05
CA VAL A 46 7.59 20.11 23.12
C VAL A 46 7.98 19.59 21.74
N SER A 47 8.90 20.30 21.08
CA SER A 47 9.39 19.98 19.72
C SER A 47 9.81 18.50 19.59
N SER A 48 10.51 17.94 20.57
CA SER A 48 10.92 16.53 20.55
C SER A 48 9.76 15.52 20.53
N CYS A 49 8.68 15.75 21.29
CA CYS A 49 7.56 14.82 21.26
C CYS A 49 6.75 14.94 19.95
N PHE A 50 6.67 16.14 19.36
CA PHE A 50 6.07 16.33 18.04
C PHE A 50 6.77 15.44 16.98
N TRP A 51 8.10 15.47 16.89
CA TRP A 51 8.84 14.69 15.88
C TRP A 51 8.72 13.17 16.07
N ILE A 52 8.70 12.68 17.32
CA ILE A 52 8.54 11.25 17.62
C ILE A 52 7.17 10.77 17.14
N ILE A 53 6.10 11.46 17.53
CA ILE A 53 4.74 11.09 17.18
C ILE A 53 4.50 11.25 15.68
N TYR A 54 5.06 12.29 15.08
CA TYR A 54 5.05 12.47 13.62
C TYR A 54 5.68 11.28 12.88
N SER A 55 6.87 10.85 13.30
CA SER A 55 7.54 9.69 12.70
C SER A 55 6.71 8.40 12.83
N GLN A 56 6.09 8.19 13.99
CA GLN A 56 5.19 7.07 14.24
C GLN A 56 3.97 7.10 13.31
N GLN A 57 3.37 8.27 13.11
CA GLN A 57 2.23 8.43 12.19
C GLN A 57 2.62 8.16 10.74
N VAL A 58 3.77 8.64 10.28
CA VAL A 58 4.28 8.37 8.93
C VAL A 58 4.50 6.86 8.74
N VAL A 59 5.14 6.19 9.69
CA VAL A 59 5.36 4.73 9.64
C VAL A 59 4.03 3.96 9.62
N SER A 60 3.08 4.34 10.48
CA SER A 60 1.76 3.71 10.53
C SER A 60 0.99 3.90 9.22
N TRP A 61 1.10 5.07 8.60
CA TRP A 61 0.45 5.38 7.33
C TRP A 61 1.04 4.56 6.19
N ILE A 62 2.37 4.42 6.13
CA ILE A 62 3.07 3.54 5.17
C ILE A 62 2.65 2.07 5.38
N ALA A 63 2.61 1.60 6.63
CA ALA A 63 2.19 0.23 6.91
C ALA A 63 0.75 -0.04 6.48
N ALA A 64 -0.19 0.86 6.82
CA ALA A 64 -1.60 0.73 6.45
C ALA A 64 -1.80 0.71 4.93
N THR A 65 -1.09 1.57 4.19
CA THR A 65 -1.16 1.60 2.72
C THR A 65 -0.61 0.32 2.10
N ILE A 66 0.52 -0.20 2.58
CA ILE A 66 1.08 -1.49 2.12
C ILE A 66 0.09 -2.62 2.39
N THR A 67 -0.45 -2.73 3.59
CA THR A 67 -1.43 -3.79 3.94
C THR A 67 -2.67 -3.71 3.07
N ASN A 68 -3.18 -2.49 2.81
CA ASN A 68 -4.35 -2.30 1.96
C ASN A 68 -4.10 -2.75 0.51
N VAL A 69 -2.96 -2.38 -0.08
CA VAL A 69 -2.57 -2.80 -1.44
C VAL A 69 -2.29 -4.30 -1.49
N ALA A 70 -1.61 -4.84 -0.48
CA ALA A 70 -1.31 -6.26 -0.37
C ALA A 70 -2.59 -7.09 -0.29
N ALA A 71 -3.56 -6.70 0.54
CA ALA A 71 -4.83 -7.42 0.68
C ALA A 71 -5.56 -7.56 -0.68
N GLY A 72 -5.66 -6.47 -1.44
CA GLY A 72 -6.30 -6.51 -2.77
C GLY A 72 -5.51 -7.33 -3.80
N THR A 73 -4.19 -7.20 -3.83
CA THR A 73 -3.35 -7.90 -4.80
C THR A 73 -3.16 -9.39 -4.46
N ILE A 74 -3.05 -9.77 -3.20
CA ILE A 74 -2.89 -11.16 -2.76
C ILE A 74 -4.09 -11.99 -3.22
N ILE A 75 -5.31 -11.48 -3.04
CA ILE A 75 -6.54 -12.19 -3.44
C ILE A 75 -6.55 -12.46 -4.95
N LEU A 76 -6.28 -11.43 -5.77
CA LEU A 76 -6.24 -11.57 -7.23
C LEU A 76 -5.14 -12.53 -7.69
N ASN A 77 -3.92 -12.40 -7.13
CA ASN A 77 -2.81 -13.30 -7.45
C ASN A 77 -3.11 -14.76 -7.07
N PHE A 78 -3.81 -14.98 -5.95
CA PHE A 78 -4.19 -16.32 -5.52
C PHE A 78 -5.19 -16.97 -6.48
N ILE A 79 -6.21 -16.22 -6.91
CA ILE A 79 -7.21 -16.68 -7.88
C ILE A 79 -6.55 -17.05 -9.21
N GLU A 80 -5.69 -16.17 -9.74
CA GLU A 80 -4.94 -16.41 -10.98
C GLU A 80 -4.11 -17.70 -10.89
N ARG A 81 -3.43 -17.88 -9.75
CA ARG A 81 -2.60 -19.07 -9.55
C ARG A 81 -3.45 -20.34 -9.50
N ILE A 82 -4.56 -20.34 -8.76
CA ILE A 82 -5.48 -21.49 -8.72
C ILE A 82 -6.01 -21.81 -10.12
N CYS A 83 -6.44 -20.80 -10.89
CA CYS A 83 -6.95 -20.99 -12.25
C CYS A 83 -5.93 -21.68 -13.17
N SER A 84 -4.66 -21.24 -13.10
CA SER A 84 -3.57 -21.87 -13.86
C SER A 84 -3.35 -23.33 -13.46
N HIS A 85 -3.35 -23.62 -12.16
CA HIS A 85 -3.21 -24.99 -11.65
C HIS A 85 -4.37 -25.89 -12.08
N ILE A 86 -5.61 -25.40 -12.06
CA ILE A 86 -6.79 -26.13 -12.56
C ILE A 86 -6.66 -26.45 -14.05
N ARG A 87 -6.19 -25.48 -14.85
CA ARG A 87 -6.02 -25.66 -16.29
C ARG A 87 -4.98 -26.73 -16.62
N ILE A 88 -3.89 -26.78 -15.86
CA ILE A 88 -2.87 -27.83 -15.98
C ILE A 88 -3.47 -29.19 -15.61
N PHE A 89 -4.23 -29.26 -14.50
CA PHE A 89 -4.88 -30.49 -14.07
C PHE A 89 -5.85 -31.03 -15.13
N GLN A 90 -6.68 -30.17 -15.70
CA GLN A 90 -7.58 -30.51 -16.80
C GLN A 90 -6.82 -31.05 -18.02
N HIS A 91 -5.71 -30.41 -18.39
CA HIS A 91 -4.89 -30.87 -19.51
C HIS A 91 -4.35 -32.29 -19.28
N ARG A 92 -3.84 -32.57 -18.07
CA ARG A 92 -3.36 -33.91 -17.69
C ARG A 92 -4.49 -34.94 -17.67
N LEU A 93 -5.67 -34.57 -17.14
CA LEU A 93 -6.83 -35.45 -17.09
C LEU A 93 -7.30 -35.87 -18.48
N THR A 94 -7.31 -34.93 -19.44
CA THR A 94 -7.70 -35.20 -20.84
C THR A 94 -6.64 -36.01 -21.61
N SER A 95 -5.36 -35.94 -21.22
CA SER A 95 -4.30 -36.76 -21.83
C SER A 95 -4.27 -38.22 -21.34
N LEU A 96 -4.74 -38.51 -20.13
CA LEU A 96 -4.79 -39.87 -19.57
C LEU A 96 -5.61 -40.88 -20.40
N PRO A 97 -6.84 -40.58 -20.86
CA PRO A 97 -7.62 -41.54 -21.66
C PRO A 97 -7.04 -41.82 -23.05
N ASN A 98 -6.18 -40.93 -23.57
CA ASN A 98 -5.45 -41.16 -24.84
C ASN A 98 -4.20 -42.03 -24.67
N LEU A 99 -3.74 -42.24 -23.43
CA LEU A 99 -2.57 -43.07 -23.12
C LEU A 99 -2.93 -44.52 -22.79
N VAL A 100 -4.21 -44.80 -22.55
CA VAL A 100 -4.73 -46.13 -22.16
C VAL A 100 -5.45 -46.86 -23.29
N ARG A 101 -5.53 -46.26 -24.48
CA ARG A 101 -6.03 -46.85 -25.73
C ARG A 101 -4.86 -47.13 -26.66
#